data_AF-A0A9E5IP87-F1
#
_entry.id   AF-A0A9E5IP87-F1
#
_cell.length_a   1.000
_cell.length_b   1.000
_cell.length_c   1.000
_cell.angle_alpha   90.00
_cell.angle_beta   90.00
_cell.angle_gamma   90.00
#
_symmetry.space_group_name_H-M   'P 1'
#
loop_
_entity.id
_entity.type
_entity.pdbx_description
1 polymer ?
#
loop_
_entity_poly.entity_id
_entity_poly.type
_entity_poly.pdbx_seq_one_letter_code
_entity_poly.pdbx_strand_id
1 'polypeptide(L)'
;ATLPMQDPDAAIAELERTKKEYGFRMVETGTSVEGELLASMKFRPVLRTIEQLGMSLFTHPYQCVAKGGMDDYYLRNFIGYPLDTTIMVAHLIFSGALDDCPALKILLPHAGGFVPYQIGRFDHGFEVRAEAQKHIAKHPTEYRRRFWYDALAHLPQSVRHLVDTMGADRVVLGTDCPFDMADFDPIANLANTAALIFQALPQLNWAGFYLWHAHAREGQGELVLGPFQGKPACVRIAPGRGVCGTAVAQRATILVPDVHDFPGHIACDSASNSEIVVPLIRGDRQRGRLLGVLDLDSPIKNRFDEIDREGLERLVTTLLRSIR
;
A
#
# COMPACT_ATOMS: atom_id res chain seq x y z
N ALA A 1 -5.31 12.87 -2.17
CA ALA A 1 -5.52 14.06 -3.01
C ALA A 1 -4.18 14.58 -3.49
N THR A 2 -4.14 15.22 -4.65
CA THR A 2 -3.02 16.09 -5.04
C THR A 2 -3.26 17.51 -4.54
N LEU A 3 -2.19 18.29 -4.36
CA LEU A 3 -2.27 19.65 -3.81
C LEU A 3 -1.70 20.68 -4.79
N PRO A 4 -2.23 21.91 -4.84
CA PRO A 4 -1.67 23.02 -5.62
C PRO A 4 -0.42 23.59 -4.95
N MET A 5 0.63 22.80 -4.83
CA MET A 5 1.82 23.11 -4.02
C MET A 5 2.59 24.36 -4.47
N GLN A 6 2.38 24.85 -5.69
CA GLN A 6 2.93 26.13 -6.14
C GLN A 6 2.45 27.31 -5.27
N ASP A 7 1.29 27.17 -4.61
CA ASP A 7 0.69 28.11 -3.68
C ASP A 7 0.43 27.41 -2.32
N PRO A 8 1.30 27.62 -1.30
CA PRO A 8 1.16 26.98 0.00
C PRO A 8 -0.17 27.25 0.72
N ASP A 9 -0.75 28.44 0.56
CA ASP A 9 -2.01 28.81 1.22
C ASP A 9 -3.18 28.07 0.55
N ALA A 10 -3.18 28.00 -0.78
CA ALA A 10 -4.14 27.18 -1.52
C ALA A 10 -3.99 25.68 -1.21
N ALA A 11 -2.76 25.20 -1.04
CA ALA A 11 -2.49 23.81 -0.67
C ALA A 11 -3.05 23.47 0.74
N ILE A 12 -2.94 24.39 1.69
CA ILE A 12 -3.54 24.25 3.03
C ILE A 12 -5.06 24.23 2.96
N ALA A 13 -5.67 25.14 2.20
CA ALA A 13 -7.12 25.15 2.02
C ALA A 13 -7.63 23.83 1.40
N GLU A 14 -6.93 23.29 0.40
CA GLU A 14 -7.31 22.02 -0.23
C GLU A 14 -7.07 20.81 0.70
N LEU A 15 -6.05 20.84 1.55
CA LEU A 15 -5.84 19.84 2.60
C LEU A 15 -7.04 19.76 3.55
N GLU A 16 -7.48 20.89 4.08
CA GLU A 16 -8.61 20.96 5.00
C GLU A 16 -9.90 20.50 4.33
N ARG A 17 -10.14 20.96 3.09
CA ARG A 17 -11.32 20.59 2.30
C ARG A 17 -11.36 19.08 2.03
N THR A 18 -10.28 18.51 1.52
CA THR A 18 -10.24 17.07 1.16
C THR A 18 -10.35 16.16 2.38
N LYS A 19 -9.80 16.58 3.52
CA LYS A 19 -9.97 15.90 4.80
C LYS A 19 -11.42 15.95 5.29
N LYS A 20 -12.02 17.15 5.32
CA LYS A 20 -13.33 17.40 5.92
C LYS A 20 -14.48 16.87 5.07
N GLU A 21 -14.45 17.12 3.76
CA GLU A 21 -15.55 16.80 2.86
C GLU A 21 -15.51 15.35 2.36
N TYR A 22 -14.31 14.79 2.16
CA TYR A 22 -14.15 13.45 1.57
C TYR A 22 -13.45 12.43 2.48
N GLY A 23 -13.04 12.84 3.68
CA GLY A 23 -12.42 11.93 4.64
C GLY A 23 -11.05 11.40 4.21
N PHE A 24 -10.34 12.09 3.32
CA PHE A 24 -9.05 11.62 2.83
C PHE A 24 -8.05 11.44 3.98
N ARG A 25 -7.23 10.39 3.87
CA ARG A 25 -6.21 10.04 4.88
C ARG A 25 -4.79 10.31 4.41
N MET A 26 -4.62 10.57 3.12
CA MET A 26 -3.31 10.74 2.49
C MET A 26 -3.37 11.78 1.37
N VAL A 27 -2.30 12.53 1.22
CA VAL A 27 -2.05 13.41 0.08
C VAL A 27 -0.79 12.98 -0.67
N GLU A 28 -0.79 13.24 -1.96
CA GLU A 28 0.33 12.96 -2.86
C GLU A 28 0.93 14.28 -3.34
N THR A 29 2.26 14.33 -3.38
CA THR A 29 3.04 15.45 -3.92
C THR A 29 4.28 14.95 -4.64
N GLY A 30 4.86 15.81 -5.49
CA GLY A 30 6.19 15.61 -6.02
C GLY A 30 7.27 15.67 -4.94
N THR A 31 8.41 15.04 -5.18
CA THR A 31 9.65 15.20 -4.39
C THR A 31 10.19 16.64 -4.40
N SER A 32 9.80 17.41 -5.41
CA SER A 32 9.98 18.85 -5.52
C SER A 32 8.77 19.49 -6.22
N VAL A 33 8.66 20.81 -6.11
CA VAL A 33 7.58 21.62 -6.70
C VAL A 33 8.25 22.73 -7.49
N GLU A 34 8.18 22.68 -8.82
CA GLU A 34 8.86 23.62 -9.72
C GLU A 34 10.38 23.74 -9.45
N GLY A 35 11.01 22.62 -9.06
CA GLY A 35 12.43 22.55 -8.69
C GLY A 35 12.74 22.98 -7.25
N GLU A 36 11.76 23.49 -6.50
CA GLU A 36 11.92 23.79 -5.08
C GLU A 36 11.66 22.54 -4.22
N LEU A 37 12.59 22.23 -3.32
CA LEU A 37 12.51 21.03 -2.49
C LEU A 37 11.44 21.18 -1.39
N LEU A 38 10.77 20.08 -1.05
CA LEU A 38 9.74 20.06 0.02
C LEU A 38 10.26 20.50 1.39
N ALA A 39 11.57 20.42 1.62
CA ALA A 39 12.22 20.86 2.85
C ALA A 39 12.32 22.39 2.99
N SER A 40 12.04 23.15 1.92
CA SER A 40 12.05 24.62 1.94
C SER A 40 11.09 25.17 3.01
N MET A 41 11.48 26.28 3.65
CA MET A 41 10.64 26.97 4.63
C MET A 41 9.29 27.40 4.05
N LYS A 42 9.20 27.60 2.72
CA LYS A 42 7.95 27.87 2.00
C LYS A 42 6.89 26.79 2.22
N PHE A 43 7.28 25.52 2.24
CA PHE A 43 6.35 24.39 2.40
C PHE A 43 6.18 23.95 3.86
N ARG A 44 6.94 24.53 4.80
CA ARG A 44 6.85 24.24 6.23
C ARG A 44 5.41 24.34 6.78
N PRO A 45 4.62 25.36 6.44
CA PRO A 45 3.22 25.45 6.89
C PRO A 45 2.38 24.28 6.38
N VAL A 46 2.54 23.90 5.11
CA VAL A 46 1.81 22.78 4.50
C VAL A 46 2.14 21.47 5.21
N LEU A 47 3.43 21.18 5.47
CA LEU A 47 3.85 19.97 6.18
C LEU A 47 3.27 19.90 7.60
N ARG A 48 3.23 21.03 8.32
CA ARG A 48 2.60 21.12 9.64
C ARG A 48 1.09 20.89 9.56
N THR A 49 0.41 21.42 8.55
CA THR A 49 -1.02 21.19 8.35
C THR A 49 -1.32 19.71 8.08
N ILE A 50 -0.53 19.04 7.24
CA ILE A 50 -0.67 17.59 6.98
C ILE A 50 -0.59 16.80 8.30
N GLU A 51 0.40 17.12 9.13
CA GLU A 51 0.58 16.52 10.45
C GLU A 51 -0.61 16.80 11.39
N GLN A 52 -1.04 18.07 11.49
CA GLN A 52 -2.15 18.49 12.35
C GLN A 52 -3.47 17.82 11.98
N LEU A 53 -3.72 17.61 10.69
CA LEU A 53 -4.90 16.89 10.19
C LEU A 53 -4.79 15.36 10.35
N GLY A 54 -3.65 14.87 10.85
CA GLY A 54 -3.35 13.44 11.01
C GLY A 54 -3.33 12.70 9.67
N MET A 55 -2.99 13.40 8.58
CA MET A 55 -2.86 12.82 7.25
C MET A 55 -1.44 12.33 7.01
N SER A 56 -1.30 11.36 6.11
CA SER A 56 0.00 10.90 5.62
C SER A 56 0.36 11.61 4.31
N LEU A 57 1.66 11.74 4.05
CA LEU A 57 2.21 12.25 2.81
C LEU A 57 2.76 11.09 1.97
N PHE A 58 2.35 10.97 0.72
CA PHE A 58 2.99 10.13 -0.28
C PHE A 58 3.79 11.03 -1.22
N THR A 59 5.08 10.78 -1.38
CA THR A 59 5.95 11.61 -2.23
C THR A 59 6.40 10.81 -3.43
N HIS A 60 5.99 11.22 -4.63
CA HIS A 60 6.36 10.52 -5.85
C HIS A 60 7.34 11.35 -6.69
N PRO A 61 8.49 10.80 -7.11
CA PRO A 61 9.38 11.49 -8.04
C PRO A 61 8.74 11.59 -9.42
N TYR A 62 8.67 12.78 -9.99
CA TYR A 62 8.16 13.00 -11.35
C TYR A 62 9.04 13.98 -12.13
N GLN A 63 9.47 15.05 -11.47
CA GLN A 63 10.45 15.99 -12.01
C GLN A 63 11.77 15.81 -11.26
N CYS A 64 12.76 15.20 -11.92
CA CYS A 64 14.10 15.09 -11.34
C CYS A 64 14.73 16.50 -11.23
N VAL A 65 15.09 16.89 -10.02
CA VAL A 65 15.87 18.11 -9.77
C VAL A 65 17.30 17.93 -10.28
N ALA A 66 17.84 16.70 -10.20
CA ALA A 66 19.11 16.33 -10.77
C ALA A 66 19.07 16.33 -12.32
N LYS A 67 20.09 16.94 -12.94
CA LYS A 67 20.20 17.11 -14.40
C LYS A 67 21.44 16.42 -14.97
N GLY A 68 21.32 15.96 -16.22
CA GLY A 68 22.43 15.45 -17.04
C GLY A 68 22.64 13.94 -16.94
N GLY A 69 23.11 13.33 -18.03
CA GLY A 69 23.54 11.93 -18.09
C GLY A 69 22.44 10.88 -17.97
N MET A 70 21.17 11.29 -18.00
CA MET A 70 20.00 10.40 -17.79
C MET A 70 18.95 10.51 -18.91
N ASP A 71 19.30 11.14 -20.03
CA ASP A 71 18.36 11.41 -21.13
C ASP A 71 18.13 10.18 -22.02
N ASP A 72 19.06 9.22 -22.00
CA ASP A 72 19.00 7.97 -22.77
C ASP A 72 18.63 6.76 -21.89
N TYR A 73 18.29 5.64 -22.54
CA TYR A 73 18.07 4.31 -21.94
C TYR A 73 17.07 4.25 -20.76
N TYR A 74 16.15 5.21 -20.68
CA TYR A 74 15.20 5.34 -19.56
C TYR A 74 15.89 5.56 -18.19
N LEU A 75 17.14 6.03 -18.19
CA LEU A 75 17.93 6.27 -16.98
C LEU A 75 17.32 7.30 -16.04
N ARG A 76 16.48 8.20 -16.56
CA ARG A 76 15.71 9.11 -15.72
C ARG A 76 14.78 8.37 -14.74
N ASN A 77 14.19 7.25 -15.16
CA ASN A 77 13.41 6.39 -14.28
C ASN A 77 14.34 5.56 -13.39
N PHE A 78 15.33 4.86 -13.97
CA PHE A 78 16.18 3.90 -13.23
C PHE A 78 17.08 4.55 -12.17
N ILE A 79 17.56 5.77 -12.43
CA ILE A 79 18.49 6.49 -11.56
C ILE A 79 17.85 7.77 -11.04
N GLY A 80 17.26 8.56 -11.95
CA GLY A 80 16.77 9.90 -11.62
C GLY A 80 15.69 9.90 -10.54
N TYR A 81 14.65 9.09 -10.69
CA TYR A 81 13.55 9.02 -9.73
C TYR A 81 14.00 8.53 -8.32
N PRO A 82 14.74 7.41 -8.18
CA PRO A 82 15.36 7.02 -6.91
C PRO A 82 16.28 8.10 -6.32
N LEU A 83 17.08 8.77 -7.16
CA LEU A 83 17.97 9.85 -6.72
C LEU A 83 17.18 11.03 -6.17
N ASP A 84 16.09 11.42 -6.83
CA ASP A 84 15.29 12.57 -6.43
C ASP A 84 14.59 12.36 -5.09
N THR A 85 14.03 11.16 -4.86
CA THR A 85 13.55 10.73 -3.55
C THR A 85 14.66 10.83 -2.49
N THR A 86 15.88 10.40 -2.84
CA THR A 86 17.03 10.44 -1.93
C THR A 86 17.42 11.87 -1.56
N ILE A 87 17.44 12.78 -2.54
CA ILE A 87 17.72 14.21 -2.34
C ILE A 87 16.66 14.83 -1.43
N MET A 88 15.37 14.60 -1.72
CA MET A 88 14.27 15.10 -0.92
C MET A 88 14.39 14.64 0.54
N VAL A 89 14.62 13.34 0.79
CA VAL A 89 14.77 12.78 2.14
C VAL A 89 15.96 13.40 2.86
N ALA A 90 17.12 13.50 2.20
CA ALA A 90 18.30 14.12 2.80
C ALA A 90 18.01 15.56 3.24
N HIS A 91 17.35 16.35 2.39
CA HIS A 91 16.99 17.72 2.72
C HIS A 91 15.93 17.82 3.83
N LEU A 92 14.95 16.91 3.88
CA LEU A 92 13.99 16.87 4.99
C LEU A 92 14.70 16.58 6.32
N ILE A 93 15.68 15.68 6.34
CA ILE A 93 16.49 15.42 7.53
C ILE A 93 17.33 16.66 7.88
N PHE A 94 18.28 17.03 7.02
CA PHE A 94 19.31 18.03 7.34
C PHE A 94 18.80 19.47 7.47
N SER A 95 17.59 19.80 7.02
CA SER A 95 16.98 21.12 7.26
C SER A 95 16.30 21.25 8.64
N GLY A 96 16.22 20.16 9.41
CA GLY A 96 15.40 20.12 10.63
C GLY A 96 13.90 19.94 10.35
N ALA A 97 13.53 19.62 9.10
CA ALA A 97 12.12 19.56 8.71
C ALA A 97 11.30 18.55 9.50
N LEU A 98 11.93 17.41 9.79
CA LEU A 98 11.31 16.33 10.52
C LEU A 98 11.27 16.59 12.03
N ASP A 99 12.11 17.48 12.54
CA ASP A 99 12.05 17.92 13.94
C ASP A 99 10.94 18.94 14.15
N ASP A 100 10.72 19.83 13.16
CA ASP A 100 9.58 20.75 13.12
C ASP A 100 8.22 20.05 13.02
N CYS A 101 8.19 18.84 12.45
CA CYS A 101 6.98 18.04 12.21
C CYS A 101 7.23 16.60 12.70
N PRO A 102 7.24 16.34 14.03
CA PRO A 102 7.69 15.07 14.63
C PRO A 102 6.72 13.89 14.46
N ALA A 103 5.45 14.13 14.15
CA ALA A 103 4.42 13.12 13.92
C ALA A 103 4.07 12.95 12.43
N LEU A 104 4.64 13.76 11.54
CA LEU A 104 4.46 13.63 10.10
C LEU A 104 4.88 12.23 9.62
N LYS A 105 3.99 11.59 8.86
CA LYS A 105 4.18 10.27 8.25
C LYS A 105 4.37 10.45 6.75
N ILE A 106 5.52 10.00 6.23
CA ILE A 106 5.87 10.11 4.82
C ILE A 106 6.09 8.71 4.24
N LEU A 107 5.38 8.37 3.18
CA LEU A 107 5.55 7.14 2.40
C LEU A 107 6.39 7.43 1.17
N LEU A 108 7.48 6.67 1.03
CA LEU A 108 8.43 6.75 -0.08
C LEU A 108 8.23 5.55 -1.01
N PRO A 109 7.97 5.77 -2.31
CA PRO A 109 7.92 4.70 -3.28
C PRO A 109 9.33 4.22 -3.65
N HIS A 110 9.39 3.12 -4.39
CA HIS A 110 10.63 2.55 -4.95
C HIS A 110 11.68 2.25 -3.88
N ALA A 111 11.25 1.61 -2.78
CA ALA A 111 12.06 1.29 -1.60
C ALA A 111 12.76 2.50 -0.95
N GLY A 112 12.27 3.72 -1.18
CA GLY A 112 12.90 4.95 -0.68
C GLY A 112 14.15 5.38 -1.46
N GLY A 113 14.30 4.92 -2.70
CA GLY A 113 15.43 5.23 -3.56
C GLY A 113 16.75 4.68 -3.00
N PHE A 114 17.78 5.52 -2.91
CA PHE A 114 19.10 5.12 -2.43
C PHE A 114 19.30 5.35 -0.92
N VAL A 115 18.29 5.86 -0.21
CA VAL A 115 18.40 6.14 1.23
C VAL A 115 18.77 4.89 2.04
N PRO A 116 18.10 3.72 1.90
CA PRO A 116 18.47 2.54 2.69
C PRO A 116 19.91 2.08 2.48
N TYR A 117 20.43 2.26 1.27
CA TYR A 117 21.80 1.89 0.95
C TYR A 117 22.82 2.90 1.49
N GLN A 118 22.50 4.21 1.46
CA GLN A 118 23.45 5.29 1.74
C GLN A 118 23.28 5.99 3.10
N ILE A 119 22.31 5.60 3.94
CA ILE A 119 22.02 6.35 5.17
C ILE A 119 23.23 6.45 6.13
N GLY A 120 24.08 5.42 6.19
CA GLY A 120 25.33 5.48 6.97
C GLY A 120 26.33 6.53 6.46
N ARG A 121 26.30 6.87 5.16
CA ARG A 121 27.08 7.98 4.61
C ARG A 121 26.58 9.33 5.14
N PHE A 122 25.28 9.45 5.41
CA PHE A 122 24.71 10.67 5.99
C PHE A 122 25.18 10.85 7.43
N ASP A 123 25.22 9.78 8.23
CA ASP A 123 25.78 9.81 9.59
C ASP A 123 27.25 10.21 9.60
N HIS A 124 28.07 9.58 8.75
CA HIS A 124 29.48 9.95 8.65
C HIS A 124 29.65 11.42 8.23
N GLY A 125 28.84 11.89 7.27
CA GLY A 125 28.81 13.29 6.86
C GLY A 125 28.43 14.23 8.02
N PHE A 126 27.44 13.85 8.82
CA PHE A 126 27.02 14.58 10.02
C PHE A 126 28.16 14.71 11.04
N GLU A 127 28.97 13.67 11.24
CA GLU A 127 30.11 13.71 12.18
C GLU A 127 31.25 14.62 11.71
N VAL A 128 31.52 14.65 10.40
CA VAL A 128 32.72 15.29 9.85
C VAL A 128 32.49 16.66 9.23
N ARG A 129 31.23 17.13 9.13
CA ARG A 129 30.85 18.40 8.51
C ARG A 129 29.99 19.24 9.44
N ALA A 130 30.51 20.39 9.88
CA ALA A 130 29.78 21.30 10.77
C ALA A 130 28.47 21.83 10.14
N GLU A 131 28.42 22.01 8.82
CA GLU A 131 27.19 22.45 8.14
C GLU A 131 26.06 21.41 8.22
N ALA A 132 26.40 20.12 8.30
CA ALA A 132 25.43 19.03 8.41
C ALA A 132 24.82 18.95 9.83
N GLN A 133 25.46 19.56 10.83
CA GLN A 133 25.00 19.61 12.22
C GLN A 133 24.11 20.83 12.52
N LYS A 134 23.99 21.76 11.56
CA LYS A 134 23.43 23.09 11.82
C LYS A 134 21.96 23.09 12.29
N HIS A 135 21.17 22.12 11.83
CA HIS A 135 19.72 22.11 12.04
C HIS A 135 19.19 20.85 12.70
N ILE A 136 20.04 19.85 12.94
CA ILE A 136 19.67 18.58 13.57
C ILE A 136 20.64 18.24 14.69
N ALA A 137 20.14 17.61 15.74
CA ALA A 137 20.93 17.17 16.89
C ALA A 137 21.16 15.66 16.93
N LYS A 138 20.47 14.90 16.07
CA LYS A 138 20.49 13.44 16.02
C LYS A 138 21.17 12.97 14.76
N HIS A 139 21.72 11.76 14.79
CA HIS A 139 22.26 11.15 13.58
C HIS A 139 21.14 10.93 12.55
N PRO A 140 21.37 11.21 11.25
CA PRO A 140 20.42 10.94 10.17
C PRO A 140 19.76 9.54 10.22
N THR A 141 20.49 8.50 10.59
CA THR A 141 19.95 7.14 10.76
C THR A 141 18.85 7.07 11.82
N GLU A 142 18.83 7.94 12.84
CA GLU A 142 17.75 8.00 13.83
C GLU A 142 16.41 8.45 13.21
N TYR A 143 16.45 9.21 12.11
CA TYR A 143 15.26 9.63 11.37
C TYR A 143 14.70 8.54 10.44
N ARG A 144 15.41 7.43 10.22
CA ARG A 144 14.98 6.39 9.25
C ARG A 144 13.58 5.85 9.51
N ARG A 145 13.17 5.77 10.78
CA ARG A 145 11.85 5.27 11.19
C ARG A 145 10.74 6.33 11.06
N ARG A 146 11.07 7.54 10.58
CA ARG A 146 10.13 8.62 10.26
C ARG A 146 9.49 8.47 8.88
N PHE A 147 10.02 7.55 8.08
CA PHE A 147 9.52 7.23 6.75
C PHE A 147 8.91 5.82 6.72
N TRP A 148 7.97 5.64 5.81
CA TRP A 148 7.47 4.37 5.34
C TRP A 148 8.01 4.12 3.94
N TYR A 149 8.19 2.86 3.58
CA TYR A 149 8.83 2.44 2.33
C TYR A 149 7.94 1.40 1.67
N ASP A 150 7.71 1.47 0.37
CA ASP A 150 7.21 0.30 -0.32
C ASP A 150 8.31 -0.78 -0.46
N ALA A 151 7.91 -2.00 -0.82
CA ALA A 151 8.82 -3.11 -1.09
C ALA A 151 9.27 -3.19 -2.56
N LEU A 152 9.08 -2.13 -3.35
CA LEU A 152 9.29 -2.16 -4.80
C LEU A 152 10.76 -1.88 -5.15
N ALA A 153 11.60 -2.91 -5.03
CA ALA A 153 13.04 -2.82 -5.29
C ALA A 153 13.53 -3.73 -6.45
N HIS A 154 12.65 -4.54 -7.04
CA HIS A 154 12.92 -5.51 -8.12
C HIS A 154 14.04 -6.55 -7.88
N LEU A 155 14.60 -6.59 -6.67
CA LEU A 155 15.63 -7.53 -6.29
C LEU A 155 15.43 -7.96 -4.82
N PRO A 156 15.28 -9.27 -4.51
CA PRO A 156 15.03 -9.73 -3.15
C PRO A 156 16.12 -9.36 -2.13
N GLN A 157 17.36 -9.22 -2.58
CA GLN A 157 18.49 -8.73 -1.78
C GLN A 157 18.25 -7.31 -1.30
N SER A 158 17.74 -6.44 -2.18
CA SER A 158 17.46 -5.04 -1.86
C SER A 158 16.32 -4.91 -0.86
N VAL A 159 15.26 -5.72 -0.99
CA VAL A 159 14.15 -5.74 -0.03
C VAL A 159 14.62 -6.24 1.35
N ARG A 160 15.48 -7.26 1.41
CA ARG A 160 16.09 -7.71 2.68
C ARG A 160 16.92 -6.61 3.34
N HIS A 161 17.79 -5.95 2.56
CA HIS A 161 18.58 -4.83 3.06
C HIS A 161 17.71 -3.68 3.57
N LEU A 162 16.62 -3.35 2.86
CA LEU A 162 15.63 -2.37 3.29
C LEU A 162 15.03 -2.75 4.65
N VAL A 163 14.56 -3.99 4.79
CA VAL A 163 13.95 -4.50 6.04
C VAL A 163 14.95 -4.47 7.20
N ASP A 164 16.18 -4.94 6.98
CA ASP A 164 17.23 -4.99 8.00
C ASP A 164 17.65 -3.57 8.44
N THR A 165 17.70 -2.62 7.50
CA THR A 165 18.17 -1.25 7.76
C THR A 165 17.07 -0.35 8.34
N MET A 166 15.88 -0.36 7.73
CA MET A 166 14.79 0.58 8.05
C MET A 166 13.78 0.00 9.05
N GLY A 167 13.71 -1.33 9.16
CA GLY A 167 12.81 -2.07 10.03
C GLY A 167 11.58 -2.58 9.30
N ALA A 168 11.22 -3.85 9.53
CA ALA A 168 10.08 -4.50 8.91
C ALA A 168 8.75 -3.76 9.13
N ASP A 169 8.58 -3.10 10.28
CA ASP A 169 7.38 -2.32 10.63
C ASP A 169 7.27 -0.97 9.91
N ARG A 170 8.17 -0.70 8.96
CA ARG A 170 8.16 0.49 8.10
C ARG A 170 8.06 0.16 6.62
N VAL A 171 7.97 -1.12 6.26
CA VAL A 171 7.83 -1.56 4.86
C VAL A 171 6.37 -1.92 4.58
N VAL A 172 5.83 -1.43 3.46
CA VAL A 172 4.47 -1.69 2.99
C VAL A 172 4.48 -2.30 1.60
N LEU A 173 3.35 -2.89 1.20
CA LEU A 173 3.16 -3.36 -0.17
C LEU A 173 3.03 -2.15 -1.11
N GLY A 174 3.78 -2.17 -2.21
CA GLY A 174 3.61 -1.27 -3.34
C GLY A 174 3.92 -2.02 -4.63
N THR A 175 3.14 -1.76 -5.67
CA THR A 175 3.27 -2.46 -6.95
C THR A 175 3.59 -1.52 -8.10
N ASP A 176 3.44 -0.20 -7.96
CA ASP A 176 3.54 0.80 -9.03
C ASP A 176 2.59 0.57 -10.24
N CYS A 177 1.54 -0.24 -10.02
CA CYS A 177 0.50 -0.43 -11.02
C CYS A 177 -0.19 0.91 -11.36
N PRO A 178 -0.41 1.25 -12.65
CA PRO A 178 -0.34 0.38 -13.84
C PRO A 178 0.91 0.56 -14.72
N PHE A 179 1.99 1.14 -14.20
CA PHE A 179 3.18 1.42 -15.00
C PHE A 179 3.93 0.14 -15.42
N ASP A 180 4.83 0.27 -16.38
CA ASP A 180 5.65 -0.83 -16.90
C ASP A 180 6.68 -1.36 -15.90
N MET A 181 7.09 -0.53 -14.95
CA MET A 181 7.95 -0.86 -13.82
C MET A 181 7.20 -1.52 -12.65
N ALA A 182 5.93 -1.88 -12.82
CA ALA A 182 5.16 -2.50 -11.76
C ALA A 182 5.48 -3.99 -11.51
N ASP A 183 5.25 -4.46 -10.28
CA ASP A 183 5.26 -5.89 -9.95
C ASP A 183 3.88 -6.51 -10.19
N PHE A 184 3.81 -7.41 -11.17
CA PHE A 184 2.57 -8.06 -11.60
C PHE A 184 2.44 -9.52 -11.14
N ASP A 185 3.35 -10.05 -10.31
CA ASP A 185 3.27 -11.44 -9.88
C ASP A 185 1.97 -11.67 -9.07
N PRO A 186 1.04 -12.49 -9.57
CA PRO A 186 -0.26 -12.65 -8.94
C PRO A 186 -0.15 -13.33 -7.59
N ILE A 187 0.77 -14.29 -7.41
CA ILE A 187 0.89 -15.02 -6.15
C ILE A 187 1.47 -14.12 -5.06
N ALA A 188 2.52 -13.36 -5.37
CA ALA A 188 3.11 -12.41 -4.43
C ALA A 188 2.09 -11.32 -4.04
N ASN A 189 1.37 -10.76 -5.00
CA ASN A 189 0.38 -9.72 -4.76
C ASN A 189 -0.80 -10.23 -3.94
N LEU A 190 -1.33 -11.43 -4.24
CA LEU A 190 -2.38 -12.06 -3.45
C LEU A 190 -1.90 -12.40 -2.03
N ALA A 191 -0.70 -12.98 -1.88
CA ALA A 191 -0.15 -13.35 -0.58
C ALA A 191 0.04 -12.12 0.33
N ASN A 192 0.66 -11.05 -0.19
CA ASN A 192 0.85 -9.81 0.56
C ASN A 192 -0.49 -9.12 0.87
N THR A 193 -1.46 -9.18 -0.04
CA THR A 193 -2.79 -8.61 0.21
C THR A 193 -3.52 -9.37 1.31
N ALA A 194 -3.49 -10.71 1.31
CA ALA A 194 -4.05 -11.52 2.38
C ALA A 194 -3.40 -11.19 3.73
N ALA A 195 -2.07 -11.09 3.76
CA ALA A 195 -1.33 -10.70 4.96
C ALA A 195 -1.70 -9.29 5.47
N LEU A 196 -1.79 -8.31 4.57
CA LEU A 196 -2.20 -6.95 4.90
C LEU A 196 -3.61 -6.92 5.50
N ILE A 197 -4.58 -7.58 4.86
CA ILE A 197 -5.96 -7.62 5.35
C ILE A 197 -6.02 -8.27 6.74
N PHE A 198 -5.38 -9.42 6.91
CA PHE A 198 -5.39 -10.17 8.17
C PHE A 198 -4.78 -9.37 9.34
N GLN A 199 -3.77 -8.54 9.07
CA GLN A 199 -3.14 -7.69 10.10
C GLN A 199 -3.89 -6.39 10.35
N ALA A 200 -4.49 -5.79 9.31
CA ALA A 200 -5.09 -4.46 9.39
C ALA A 200 -6.56 -4.49 9.85
N LEU A 201 -7.33 -5.54 9.49
CA LEU A 201 -8.70 -5.70 9.93
C LEU A 201 -8.74 -6.50 11.23
N PRO A 202 -9.17 -5.91 12.35
CA PRO A 202 -9.20 -6.61 13.63
C PRO A 202 -10.30 -7.68 13.62
N GLN A 203 -10.11 -8.69 14.48
CA GLN A 203 -11.08 -9.76 14.74
C GLN A 203 -11.37 -10.64 13.51
N LEU A 204 -10.35 -10.88 12.68
CA LEU A 204 -10.38 -11.94 11.68
C LEU A 204 -9.75 -13.23 12.25
N ASN A 205 -10.29 -14.38 11.86
CA ASN A 205 -9.64 -15.69 12.06
C ASN A 205 -9.18 -16.32 10.74
N TRP A 206 -9.65 -15.81 9.60
CA TRP A 206 -9.19 -16.23 8.28
C TRP A 206 -9.29 -15.08 7.26
N ALA A 207 -8.31 -14.99 6.37
CA ALA A 207 -8.34 -14.06 5.24
C ALA A 207 -7.55 -14.62 4.06
N GLY A 208 -8.16 -14.72 2.88
CA GLY A 208 -7.45 -15.30 1.75
C GLY A 208 -8.25 -15.33 0.46
N PHE A 209 -7.69 -16.06 -0.50
CA PHE A 209 -8.23 -16.12 -1.84
C PHE A 209 -8.53 -17.55 -2.25
N TYR A 210 -9.60 -17.72 -3.02
CA TYR A 210 -9.81 -18.91 -3.84
C TYR A 210 -9.80 -18.51 -5.30
N LEU A 211 -9.01 -19.21 -6.13
CA LEU A 211 -8.82 -18.91 -7.54
C LEU A 211 -9.73 -19.78 -8.40
N TRP A 212 -10.27 -19.20 -9.47
CA TRP A 212 -11.18 -19.90 -10.37
C TRP A 212 -10.41 -20.76 -11.38
N HIS A 213 -10.71 -22.06 -11.38
CA HIS A 213 -10.19 -23.03 -12.32
C HIS A 213 -11.32 -23.44 -13.27
N ALA A 214 -11.31 -22.89 -14.50
CA ALA A 214 -12.36 -23.09 -15.49
C ALA A 214 -12.46 -24.53 -16.04
N HIS A 215 -11.38 -25.32 -15.93
CA HIS A 215 -11.29 -26.70 -16.43
C HIS A 215 -10.89 -27.65 -15.32
N ALA A 216 -11.68 -27.68 -14.24
CA ALA A 216 -11.52 -28.64 -13.17
C ALA A 216 -11.99 -30.04 -13.58
N ARG A 217 -11.85 -31.01 -12.67
CA ARG A 217 -12.27 -32.40 -12.91
C ARG A 217 -13.75 -32.41 -13.34
N GLU A 218 -14.07 -33.24 -14.33
CA GLU A 218 -15.45 -33.44 -14.85
C GLU A 218 -16.03 -32.27 -15.67
N GLY A 219 -15.20 -31.34 -16.17
CA GLY A 219 -15.63 -30.33 -17.16
C GLY A 219 -16.45 -29.17 -16.59
N GLN A 220 -16.60 -29.11 -15.27
CA GLN A 220 -17.16 -27.96 -14.55
C GLN A 220 -16.02 -27.10 -13.99
N GLY A 221 -16.25 -25.80 -13.82
CA GLY A 221 -15.29 -24.92 -13.15
C GLY A 221 -15.42 -24.99 -11.62
N GLU A 222 -14.33 -24.77 -10.90
CA GLU A 222 -14.33 -24.76 -9.42
C GLU A 222 -13.40 -23.68 -8.86
N LEU A 223 -13.59 -23.36 -7.59
CA LEU A 223 -12.66 -22.57 -6.80
C LEU A 223 -11.59 -23.47 -6.19
N VAL A 224 -10.33 -23.06 -6.27
CA VAL A 224 -9.18 -23.74 -5.66
C VAL A 224 -8.47 -22.80 -4.70
N LEU A 225 -8.11 -23.27 -3.51
CA LEU A 225 -7.45 -22.49 -2.48
C LEU A 225 -6.16 -21.82 -3.01
N GLY A 226 -6.08 -20.50 -2.87
CA GLY A 226 -4.92 -19.66 -3.18
C GLY A 226 -4.21 -19.17 -1.92
N PRO A 227 -3.41 -18.08 -1.99
CA PRO A 227 -2.75 -17.51 -0.81
C PRO A 227 -3.74 -17.06 0.28
N PHE A 228 -3.45 -17.35 1.54
CA PHE A 228 -4.29 -17.01 2.68
C PHE A 228 -3.48 -16.86 3.99
N GLN A 229 -4.12 -16.32 5.02
CA GLN A 229 -3.70 -16.30 6.42
C GLN A 229 -4.80 -16.92 7.28
N GLY A 230 -4.45 -17.84 8.17
CA GLY A 230 -5.41 -18.54 9.04
C GLY A 230 -5.10 -20.04 9.16
N LYS A 231 -6.07 -20.81 9.68
CA LYS A 231 -5.98 -22.28 9.74
C LYS A 231 -6.10 -22.90 8.34
N PRO A 232 -5.62 -24.15 8.13
CA PRO A 232 -5.84 -24.90 6.89
C PRO A 232 -7.32 -24.92 6.49
N ALA A 233 -7.59 -24.66 5.21
CA ALA A 233 -8.94 -24.50 4.68
C ALA A 233 -9.30 -25.58 3.64
N CYS A 234 -10.58 -25.63 3.26
CA CYS A 234 -11.06 -26.48 2.19
C CYS A 234 -10.28 -26.19 0.90
N VAL A 235 -9.81 -27.22 0.20
CA VAL A 235 -8.94 -27.01 -0.99
C VAL A 235 -9.74 -26.66 -2.23
N ARG A 236 -10.97 -27.16 -2.35
CA ARG A 236 -11.81 -27.04 -3.55
C ARG A 236 -13.26 -26.74 -3.19
N ILE A 237 -13.86 -25.77 -3.86
CA ILE A 237 -15.26 -25.37 -3.65
C ILE A 237 -15.97 -25.30 -5.00
N ALA A 238 -17.04 -26.08 -5.14
CA ALA A 238 -17.86 -26.06 -6.35
C ALA A 238 -18.77 -24.81 -6.39
N PRO A 239 -19.18 -24.36 -7.59
CA PRO A 239 -20.12 -23.24 -7.73
C PRO A 239 -21.42 -23.47 -6.95
N GLY A 240 -21.92 -22.42 -6.30
CA GLY A 240 -23.14 -22.46 -5.50
C GLY A 240 -23.03 -23.21 -4.16
N ARG A 241 -21.84 -23.70 -3.78
CA ARG A 241 -21.59 -24.40 -2.51
C ARG A 241 -20.91 -23.48 -1.50
N GLY A 242 -21.46 -23.40 -0.28
CA GLY A 242 -20.99 -22.47 0.74
C GLY A 242 -21.06 -21.00 0.28
N VAL A 243 -20.60 -20.08 1.12
CA VAL A 243 -20.65 -18.64 0.82
C VAL A 243 -19.77 -18.31 -0.39
N CYS A 244 -18.55 -18.86 -0.43
CA CYS A 244 -17.62 -18.74 -1.56
C CYS A 244 -18.22 -19.15 -2.91
N GLY A 245 -18.81 -20.36 -2.98
CA GLY A 245 -19.44 -20.84 -4.20
C GLY A 245 -20.68 -20.03 -4.57
N THR A 246 -21.45 -19.55 -3.59
CA THR A 246 -22.59 -18.66 -3.81
C THR A 246 -22.15 -17.32 -4.40
N ALA A 247 -21.07 -16.72 -3.91
CA ALA A 247 -20.52 -15.47 -4.45
C ALA A 247 -20.12 -15.61 -5.93
N VAL A 248 -19.54 -16.75 -6.29
CA VAL A 248 -19.23 -17.11 -7.69
C VAL A 248 -20.49 -17.24 -8.53
N ALA A 249 -21.48 -18.01 -8.05
CA ALA A 249 -22.71 -18.26 -8.79
C ALA A 249 -23.53 -16.97 -9.02
N GLN A 250 -23.57 -16.09 -8.02
CA GLN A 250 -24.29 -14.82 -8.08
C GLN A 250 -23.48 -13.68 -8.70
N ARG A 251 -22.15 -13.83 -8.82
CA ARG A 251 -21.21 -12.78 -9.23
C ARG A 251 -21.36 -11.50 -8.41
N ALA A 252 -21.61 -11.69 -7.12
CA ALA A 252 -21.88 -10.62 -6.19
C ALA A 252 -21.22 -10.90 -4.84
N THR A 253 -20.86 -9.82 -4.14
CA THR A 253 -20.36 -9.89 -2.77
C THR A 253 -21.43 -10.43 -1.84
N ILE A 254 -21.09 -11.44 -1.05
CA ILE A 254 -21.99 -12.06 -0.08
C ILE A 254 -21.51 -11.66 1.32
N LEU A 255 -22.42 -11.09 2.11
CA LEU A 255 -22.18 -10.69 3.50
C LEU A 255 -23.06 -11.58 4.38
N VAL A 256 -22.45 -12.34 5.27
CA VAL A 256 -23.12 -13.31 6.14
C VAL A 256 -22.91 -12.91 7.60
N PRO A 257 -23.92 -12.31 8.26
CA PRO A 257 -23.78 -11.86 9.65
C PRO A 257 -23.70 -13.01 10.66
N ASP A 258 -24.29 -14.16 10.34
CA ASP A 258 -24.19 -15.41 11.10
C ASP A 258 -24.04 -16.60 10.13
N VAL A 259 -22.89 -17.25 10.11
CA VAL A 259 -22.64 -18.38 9.19
C VAL A 259 -23.49 -19.61 9.51
N HIS A 260 -23.93 -19.76 10.76
CA HIS A 260 -24.76 -20.90 11.18
C HIS A 260 -26.17 -20.83 10.61
N ASP A 261 -26.62 -19.63 10.20
CA ASP A 261 -27.89 -19.41 9.53
C ASP A 261 -27.79 -19.57 8.00
N PHE A 262 -26.59 -19.73 7.44
CA PHE A 262 -26.36 -19.85 6.00
C PHE A 262 -26.49 -21.31 5.52
N PRO A 263 -27.50 -21.65 4.68
CA PRO A 263 -27.71 -23.02 4.26
C PRO A 263 -26.53 -23.59 3.47
N GLY A 264 -26.00 -24.72 3.92
CA GLY A 264 -24.88 -25.39 3.25
C GLY A 264 -23.54 -24.68 3.41
N HIS A 265 -23.35 -23.93 4.50
CA HIS A 265 -22.06 -23.38 4.91
C HIS A 265 -20.96 -24.45 4.92
N ILE A 266 -19.77 -24.08 4.42
CA ILE A 266 -18.59 -24.94 4.41
C ILE A 266 -17.60 -24.33 5.39
N ALA A 267 -17.62 -24.81 6.63
CA ALA A 267 -16.71 -24.32 7.67
C ALA A 267 -15.28 -24.82 7.43
N CYS A 268 -14.36 -23.88 7.23
CA CYS A 268 -12.91 -24.15 7.21
C CYS A 268 -12.27 -23.96 8.60
N ASP A 269 -12.81 -23.03 9.40
CA ASP A 269 -12.50 -22.87 10.82
C ASP A 269 -13.80 -22.91 11.63
N SER A 270 -13.90 -23.84 12.59
CA SER A 270 -15.07 -23.97 13.47
C SER A 270 -15.29 -22.75 14.36
N ALA A 271 -14.29 -21.86 14.49
CA ALA A 271 -14.43 -20.62 15.23
C ALA A 271 -15.20 -19.54 14.47
N SER A 272 -15.33 -19.65 13.14
CA SER A 272 -16.01 -18.64 12.30
C SER A 272 -17.48 -18.51 12.66
N ASN A 273 -17.95 -17.27 12.79
CA ASN A 273 -19.31 -16.88 13.11
C ASN A 273 -19.89 -15.85 12.12
N SER A 274 -19.07 -15.14 11.37
CA SER A 274 -19.51 -14.32 10.23
C SER A 274 -18.49 -14.36 9.09
N GLU A 275 -18.93 -14.11 7.87
CA GLU A 275 -18.13 -14.27 6.65
C GLU A 275 -18.50 -13.18 5.64
N ILE A 276 -17.50 -12.64 4.92
CA ILE A 276 -17.72 -11.80 3.74
C ILE A 276 -16.87 -12.29 2.58
N VAL A 277 -17.51 -12.52 1.44
CA VAL A 277 -16.85 -12.99 0.22
C VAL A 277 -17.06 -11.98 -0.90
N VAL A 278 -15.95 -11.51 -1.49
CA VAL A 278 -15.93 -10.56 -2.61
C VAL A 278 -15.43 -11.25 -3.89
N PRO A 279 -16.19 -11.26 -5.00
CA PRO A 279 -15.73 -11.90 -6.23
C PRO A 279 -14.64 -11.09 -6.95
N LEU A 280 -13.60 -11.80 -7.42
CA LEU A 280 -12.53 -11.25 -8.25
C LEU A 280 -12.96 -11.30 -9.72
N ILE A 281 -13.55 -10.23 -10.25
CA ILE A 281 -14.05 -10.17 -11.63
C ILE A 281 -13.32 -9.09 -12.42
N ARG A 282 -12.59 -9.49 -13.46
CA ARG A 282 -11.92 -8.55 -14.37
C ARG A 282 -12.88 -8.12 -15.48
N GLY A 283 -13.11 -6.81 -15.59
CA GLY A 283 -14.05 -6.22 -16.54
C GLY A 283 -15.42 -5.97 -15.91
N ASP A 284 -16.48 -6.03 -16.72
CA ASP A 284 -17.85 -5.84 -16.25
C ASP A 284 -18.25 -6.87 -15.17
N ARG A 285 -18.98 -6.46 -14.13
CA ARG A 285 -19.34 -7.35 -13.01
C ARG A 285 -20.14 -8.57 -13.48
N GLN A 286 -21.06 -8.40 -14.42
CA GLN A 286 -21.94 -9.48 -14.90
C GLN A 286 -21.32 -10.32 -16.02
N ARG A 287 -20.53 -9.69 -16.90
CA ARG A 287 -19.98 -10.35 -18.12
C ARG A 287 -18.47 -10.55 -18.13
N GLY A 288 -17.76 -9.97 -17.17
CA GLY A 288 -16.31 -10.02 -17.07
C GLY A 288 -15.78 -11.41 -16.75
N ARG A 289 -14.45 -11.55 -16.80
CA ARG A 289 -13.79 -12.81 -16.49
C ARG A 289 -13.73 -13.00 -14.97
N LEU A 290 -14.31 -14.08 -14.47
CA LEU A 290 -14.16 -14.51 -13.08
C LEU A 290 -12.74 -15.08 -12.89
N LEU A 291 -12.03 -14.57 -11.90
CA LEU A 291 -10.68 -14.99 -11.53
C LEU A 291 -10.64 -15.72 -10.18
N GLY A 292 -11.67 -15.57 -9.35
CA GLY A 292 -11.71 -16.14 -8.01
C GLY A 292 -12.61 -15.36 -7.06
N VAL A 293 -12.36 -15.50 -5.77
CA VAL A 293 -12.97 -14.72 -4.67
C VAL A 293 -11.91 -14.35 -3.62
N LEU A 294 -12.09 -13.19 -2.98
CA LEU A 294 -11.51 -12.86 -1.68
C LEU A 294 -12.52 -13.30 -0.62
N ASP A 295 -12.05 -13.99 0.40
CA ASP A 295 -12.87 -14.54 1.48
C ASP A 295 -12.27 -14.17 2.84
N LEU A 296 -13.11 -13.70 3.76
CA LEU A 296 -12.74 -13.26 5.11
C LEU A 296 -13.72 -13.83 6.13
N ASP A 297 -13.18 -14.48 7.17
CA ASP A 297 -13.93 -14.99 8.30
C ASP A 297 -13.64 -14.22 9.59
N SER A 298 -14.65 -14.14 10.45
CA SER A 298 -14.51 -13.64 11.81
C SER A 298 -15.13 -14.58 12.84
N PRO A 299 -14.54 -14.72 14.06
CA PRO A 299 -15.17 -15.44 15.15
C PRO A 299 -16.27 -14.63 15.83
N ILE A 300 -16.57 -13.43 15.35
CA ILE A 300 -17.59 -12.54 15.90
C ILE A 300 -18.77 -12.49 14.93
N LYS A 301 -20.00 -12.66 15.42
CA LYS A 301 -21.22 -12.46 14.61
C LYS A 301 -21.35 -10.98 14.23
N ASN A 302 -21.92 -10.70 13.07
CA ASN A 302 -22.11 -9.34 12.54
C ASN A 302 -20.80 -8.53 12.53
N ARG A 303 -19.65 -9.18 12.30
CA ARG A 303 -18.37 -8.46 12.26
C ARG A 303 -18.31 -7.51 11.08
N PHE A 304 -18.83 -7.93 9.94
CA PHE A 304 -18.77 -7.16 8.70
C PHE A 304 -20.04 -6.36 8.48
N ASP A 305 -19.87 -5.12 8.02
CA ASP A 305 -20.96 -4.23 7.63
C ASP A 305 -20.83 -3.77 6.16
N GLU A 306 -21.66 -2.81 5.78
CA GLU A 306 -21.64 -2.26 4.43
C GLU A 306 -20.39 -1.40 4.15
N ILE A 307 -19.80 -0.79 5.18
CA ILE A 307 -18.54 -0.04 5.05
C ILE A 307 -17.40 -1.01 4.73
N ASP A 308 -17.35 -2.15 5.43
CA ASP A 308 -16.42 -3.23 5.14
C ASP A 308 -16.61 -3.73 3.69
N ARG A 309 -17.86 -3.97 3.27
CA ARG A 309 -18.20 -4.40 1.90
C ARG A 309 -17.65 -3.43 0.86
N GLU A 310 -17.98 -2.14 0.97
CA GLU A 310 -17.53 -1.12 0.03
C GLU A 310 -16.00 -0.99 -0.01
N GLY A 311 -15.36 -1.04 1.17
CA GLY A 311 -13.91 -1.00 1.30
C GLY A 311 -13.22 -2.18 0.62
N LEU A 312 -13.73 -3.39 0.83
CA LEU A 312 -13.17 -4.61 0.26
C LEU A 312 -13.41 -4.72 -1.25
N GLU A 313 -14.56 -4.29 -1.76
CA GLU A 313 -14.82 -4.20 -3.20
C GLU A 313 -13.85 -3.23 -3.90
N ARG A 314 -13.54 -2.08 -3.27
CA ARG A 314 -12.53 -1.13 -3.76
C ARG A 314 -11.11 -1.69 -3.71
N LEU A 315 -10.79 -2.45 -2.66
CA LEU A 315 -9.50 -3.13 -2.52
C LEU A 315 -9.33 -4.17 -3.63
N VAL A 316 -10.33 -5.03 -3.85
CA VAL A 316 -10.33 -6.01 -4.95
C VAL A 316 -10.19 -5.33 -6.30
N THR A 317 -10.88 -4.21 -6.52
CA THR A 317 -10.75 -3.44 -7.77
C THR A 317 -9.31 -2.96 -8.00
N THR A 318 -8.63 -2.52 -6.94
CA THR A 318 -7.22 -2.09 -7.00
C THR A 318 -6.30 -3.28 -7.28
N LEU A 319 -6.46 -4.37 -6.55
CA LEU A 319 -5.69 -5.61 -6.70
C LEU A 319 -5.82 -6.21 -8.11
N LEU A 320 -7.02 -6.18 -8.70
CA LEU A 320 -7.27 -6.70 -10.03
C LEU A 320 -6.51 -5.94 -11.15
N ARG A 321 -6.07 -4.71 -10.88
CA ARG A 321 -5.20 -3.94 -11.78
C ARG A 321 -3.74 -4.39 -11.67
N SER A 322 -3.32 -4.85 -10.50
CA SER A 322 -1.93 -5.24 -10.22
C SER A 322 -1.61 -6.71 -10.48
N ILE A 323 -2.61 -7.55 -10.75
CA ILE A 323 -2.39 -8.94 -11.17
C ILE A 323 -2.64 -9.05 -12.66
N ARG A 324 -1.75 -9.69 -13.41
CA ARG A 324 -1.92 -9.95 -14.86
C ARG A 324 -2.39 -11.37 -15.12
#